data_AF-A0A3B8ULD7-F1
#
_entry.id   AF-A0A3B8ULD7-F1
#
_cell.length_a   1.000
_cell.length_b   1.000
_cell.length_c   1.000
_cell.angle_alpha   90.00
_cell.angle_beta   90.00
_cell.angle_gamma   90.00
#
_symmetry.space_group_name_H-M   'P 1'
#
loop_
_entity.id
_entity.type
_entity.pdbx_description
1 polymer ?
#
loop_
_entity_poly.entity_id
_entity_poly.type
_entity_poly.pdbx_seq_one_letter_code
_entity_poly.pdbx_strand_id
1 'polypeptide(L)'
;YPKMIENVDKARVIITHGGPSSFIMPLQVGKTPIVVPRKAEFEEHVNDHQVKFCSAVAERYGSIIVVEDVDKLADVLGSYDEIVAKMPGGQESNNVKFCEGFEKIVEGMFH
;
A
#
# COMPACT_ATOMS: atom_id res chain seq x y z
N TYR A 1 -4.93 -1.91 20.23
CA TYR A 1 -4.15 -1.74 18.99
C TYR A 1 -2.64 -1.97 19.09
N PRO A 2 -1.91 -1.76 20.22
CA PRO A 2 -0.44 -1.89 20.24
C PRO A 2 0.11 -3.22 19.69
N LYS A 3 -0.53 -4.33 20.07
CA LYS A 3 -0.16 -5.67 19.60
C LYS A 3 -0.29 -5.88 18.09
N MET A 4 -1.25 -5.20 17.46
CA MET A 4 -1.44 -5.29 16.01
C MET A 4 -0.36 -4.49 15.27
N ILE A 5 0.03 -3.32 15.77
CA ILE A 5 1.16 -2.55 15.23
C ILE A 5 2.47 -3.35 15.38
N GLU A 6 2.70 -3.93 16.55
CA GLU A 6 3.89 -4.78 16.79
C GLU A 6 3.93 -5.99 15.85
N ASN A 7 2.81 -6.67 15.64
CA ASN A 7 2.74 -7.80 14.71
C ASN A 7 3.03 -7.35 13.27
N VAL A 8 2.51 -6.20 12.87
CA VAL A 8 2.71 -5.62 11.54
C VAL A 8 4.16 -5.24 11.33
N ASP A 9 4.80 -4.65 12.34
CA ASP A 9 6.23 -4.30 12.32
C ASP A 9 7.14 -5.53 12.28
N LYS A 10 6.75 -6.64 12.94
CA LYS A 10 7.52 -7.90 12.91
C LYS A 10 7.24 -8.78 11.69
N ALA A 11 6.11 -8.61 11.01
CA ALA A 11 5.72 -9.46 9.90
C ALA A 11 6.63 -9.28 8.67
N ARG A 12 7.10 -10.38 8.08
CA ARG A 12 7.84 -10.33 6.80
C ARG A 12 6.91 -9.98 5.63
N VAL A 13 5.73 -10.60 5.60
CA VAL A 13 4.72 -10.42 4.56
C VAL A 13 3.39 -10.13 5.25
N ILE A 14 2.63 -9.17 4.72
CA ILE A 14 1.32 -8.79 5.24
C ILE A 14 0.28 -9.04 4.16
N ILE A 15 -0.78 -9.75 4.51
CA ILE A 15 -1.93 -10.00 3.64
C ILE A 15 -3.15 -9.34 4.29
N THR A 16 -3.91 -8.55 3.54
CA THR A 16 -5.12 -7.89 4.04
C THR A 16 -6.31 -8.09 3.10
N HIS A 17 -7.51 -8.20 3.68
CA HIS A 17 -8.75 -8.12 2.90
C HIS A 17 -9.10 -6.65 2.63
N GLY A 18 -9.39 -6.31 1.37
CA GLY A 18 -9.37 -4.98 0.71
C GLY A 18 -10.19 -3.80 1.26
N GLY A 19 -10.34 -3.66 2.57
CA GLY A 19 -10.73 -2.39 3.19
C GLY A 19 -9.57 -1.38 3.17
N PRO A 20 -9.76 -0.12 2.73
CA PRO A 20 -8.71 0.90 2.68
C PRO A 20 -7.92 1.05 3.99
N SER A 21 -8.59 0.97 5.13
CA SER A 21 -7.97 1.07 6.45
C SER A 21 -7.00 -0.07 6.79
N SER A 22 -7.16 -1.24 6.16
CA SER A 22 -6.38 -2.44 6.49
C SER A 22 -4.97 -2.42 5.92
N PHE A 23 -4.79 -1.90 4.70
CA PHE A 23 -3.49 -1.87 4.02
C PHE A 23 -2.77 -0.52 4.13
N ILE A 24 -3.44 0.55 4.59
CA ILE A 24 -2.78 1.84 4.90
C ILE A 24 -1.74 1.69 6.01
N MET A 25 -2.03 0.95 7.08
CA MET A 25 -1.09 0.80 8.20
C MET A 25 0.23 0.10 7.78
N PRO A 26 0.22 -1.03 7.05
CA PRO A 26 1.44 -1.60 6.48
C PRO A 26 2.25 -0.59 5.65
N LEU A 27 1.58 0.24 4.84
CA LEU A 27 2.24 1.27 4.05
C LEU A 27 2.92 2.33 4.93
N GLN A 28 2.30 2.74 6.03
CA GLN A 28 2.86 3.74 6.97
C GLN A 28 4.17 3.28 7.62
N VAL A 29 4.35 1.96 7.78
CA VAL A 29 5.60 1.38 8.31
C VAL A 29 6.55 0.92 7.20
N GLY A 30 6.32 1.38 5.96
CA GLY A 30 7.20 1.13 4.82
C GLY A 30 7.10 -0.28 4.24
N LYS A 31 6.02 -1.01 4.53
CA LYS A 31 5.82 -2.38 4.03
C LYS A 31 4.86 -2.40 2.84
N THR A 32 5.12 -3.33 1.93
CA THR A 32 4.28 -3.59 0.75
C THR A 32 3.31 -4.74 1.05
N PRO A 33 2.03 -4.47 1.37
CA PRO A 33 1.05 -5.52 1.63
C PRO A 33 0.54 -6.16 0.34
N ILE A 34 0.15 -7.43 0.45
CA ILE A 34 -0.70 -8.13 -0.52
C ILE A 34 -2.16 -7.85 -0.13
N VAL A 35 -2.94 -7.30 -1.05
CA VAL A 35 -4.32 -6.90 -0.82
C VAL A 35 -5.24 -7.79 -1.64
N VAL A 36 -6.12 -8.51 -0.95
CA VAL A 36 -7.15 -9.36 -1.56
C VAL A 36 -8.48 -8.62 -1.47
N PRO A 37 -8.97 -7.96 -2.54
CA PRO A 37 -10.21 -7.20 -2.49
C PRO A 37 -11.40 -8.13 -2.29
N ARG A 38 -12.37 -7.66 -1.51
CA ARG A 38 -13.67 -8.32 -1.41
C ARG A 38 -14.43 -8.09 -2.71
N LYS A 39 -15.19 -9.10 -3.14
CA LYS A 39 -15.93 -9.03 -4.40
C LYS A 39 -17.43 -9.05 -4.17
N ALA A 40 -18.15 -8.31 -5.01
CA ALA A 40 -19.61 -8.32 -5.01
C ALA A 40 -20.17 -9.72 -5.36
N GLU A 41 -19.46 -10.52 -6.16
CA GLU A 41 -19.87 -11.89 -6.52
C GLU A 41 -19.98 -12.86 -5.32
N PHE A 42 -19.34 -12.53 -4.19
CA PHE A 42 -19.42 -13.27 -2.94
C PHE A 42 -20.37 -12.63 -1.91
N GLU A 43 -21.16 -11.62 -2.32
CA GLU A 43 -22.05 -10.83 -1.46
C GLU A 43 -21.34 -10.11 -0.29
N GLU A 44 -20.00 -10.01 -0.32
CA GLU A 44 -19.21 -9.39 0.75
C GLU A 44 -19.27 -7.85 0.73
N HIS A 45 -19.66 -7.26 -0.40
CA HIS A 45 -19.87 -5.83 -0.58
C HIS A 45 -20.94 -5.50 -1.61
N VAL A 46 -21.59 -4.35 -1.44
CA VAL A 46 -22.67 -3.84 -2.29
C VAL A 46 -22.16 -3.39 -3.67
N ASN A 47 -20.86 -3.08 -3.85
CA ASN A 47 -20.28 -2.61 -5.12
C ASN A 47 -18.75 -2.85 -5.23
N ASP A 48 -18.22 -2.95 -6.46
CA ASP A 48 -16.78 -3.16 -6.79
C ASP A 48 -15.88 -1.91 -6.66
N HIS A 49 -16.32 -0.89 -5.92
CA HIS A 49 -15.51 0.32 -5.71
C HIS A 49 -14.19 0.04 -4.96
N GLN A 50 -14.14 -1.03 -4.14
CA GLN A 50 -12.91 -1.45 -3.46
C GLN A 50 -11.84 -1.93 -4.44
N VAL A 51 -12.21 -2.67 -5.48
CA VAL A 51 -11.26 -3.13 -6.51
C VAL A 51 -10.64 -1.92 -7.20
N LYS A 52 -11.48 -0.97 -7.65
CA LYS A 52 -11.01 0.27 -8.29
C LYS A 52 -10.07 1.07 -7.40
N PHE A 53 -10.36 1.15 -6.10
CA PHE A 53 -9.48 1.84 -5.16
C PHE A 53 -8.13 1.13 -5.02
N CYS A 54 -8.13 -0.20 -4.87
CA CYS A 54 -6.89 -0.98 -4.79
C CYS A 54 -6.06 -0.85 -6.07
N SER A 55 -6.67 -0.99 -7.25
CA SER A 55 -5.99 -0.81 -8.53
C SER A 55 -5.40 0.59 -8.66
N ALA A 56 -6.15 1.64 -8.30
CA ALA A 56 -5.66 3.02 -8.35
C ALA A 56 -4.49 3.27 -7.40
N VAL A 57 -4.50 2.68 -6.19
CA VAL A 57 -3.38 2.78 -5.24
C VAL A 57 -2.15 2.05 -5.78
N ALA A 58 -2.34 0.85 -6.34
CA ALA A 58 -1.26 0.06 -6.92
C ALA A 58 -0.62 0.79 -8.12
N GLU A 59 -1.43 1.33 -9.03
CA GLU A 59 -0.97 2.06 -10.21
C GLU A 59 -0.27 3.37 -9.84
N ARG A 60 -0.84 4.14 -8.90
CA ARG A 60 -0.35 5.48 -8.57
C ARG A 60 0.89 5.48 -7.68
N TYR A 61 0.99 4.52 -6.76
CA TYR A 61 2.04 4.50 -5.74
C TYR A 61 2.98 3.31 -5.86
N GLY A 62 2.62 2.28 -6.64
CA GLY A 62 3.44 1.07 -6.78
C GLY A 62 3.80 0.45 -5.43
N SER A 63 2.89 0.54 -4.46
CA SER A 63 3.18 0.28 -3.04
C SER A 63 2.37 -0.86 -2.43
N ILE A 64 1.42 -1.42 -3.19
CA ILE A 64 0.64 -2.61 -2.80
C ILE A 64 0.59 -3.62 -3.94
N ILE A 65 0.43 -4.91 -3.61
CA ILE A 65 0.23 -5.98 -4.58
C ILE A 65 -1.24 -6.41 -4.52
N VAL A 66 -2.00 -6.21 -5.58
CA VAL A 66 -3.44 -6.55 -5.61
C VAL A 66 -3.62 -7.97 -6.16
N VAL A 67 -4.34 -8.81 -5.41
CA VAL A 67 -4.66 -10.20 -5.78
C VAL A 67 -6.17 -10.35 -5.84
N GLU A 68 -6.74 -10.09 -7.02
CA GLU A 68 -8.18 -10.23 -7.27
C GLU A 68 -8.63 -11.69 -7.31
N ASP A 69 -7.75 -12.58 -7.72
CA ASP A 69 -7.99 -14.02 -7.79
C ASP A 69 -7.20 -14.72 -6.69
N VAL A 70 -7.92 -15.25 -5.69
CA VAL A 70 -7.33 -15.90 -4.51
C VAL A 70 -6.49 -17.12 -4.91
N ASP A 71 -6.80 -17.78 -6.03
CA ASP A 71 -6.03 -18.93 -6.50
C ASP A 71 -4.59 -18.53 -6.87
N LYS A 72 -4.36 -17.25 -7.21
CA LYS A 72 -3.03 -16.69 -7.51
C LYS A 72 -2.26 -16.24 -6.26
N LEU A 73 -2.88 -16.27 -5.07
CA LEU A 73 -2.25 -15.80 -3.85
C LEU A 73 -0.99 -16.61 -3.52
N ALA A 74 -1.02 -17.93 -3.75
CA ALA A 74 0.12 -18.80 -3.52
C ALA A 74 1.32 -18.43 -4.41
N ASP A 75 1.08 -18.15 -5.69
CA ASP A 75 2.11 -17.76 -6.65
C ASP A 75 2.75 -16.41 -6.28
N VAL A 76 1.90 -15.45 -5.88
CA VAL A 76 2.35 -14.13 -5.42
C VAL A 76 3.17 -14.23 -4.15
N LEU A 77 2.78 -15.09 -3.20
CA LEU A 77 3.58 -15.36 -2.00
C LEU A 77 4.94 -15.98 -2.33
N GLY A 78 4.97 -16.94 -3.27
CA GLY A 78 6.20 -17.59 -3.72
C GLY A 78 7.18 -16.62 -4.40
N SER A 79 6.66 -15.59 -5.07
CA SER A 79 7.44 -14.60 -5.83
C SER A 79 7.50 -13.23 -5.15
N TYR A 80 7.11 -13.13 -3.87
CA TYR A 80 6.91 -11.86 -3.18
C TYR A 80 8.15 -10.96 -3.23
N ASP A 81 9.31 -11.49 -2.86
CA ASP A 81 10.56 -10.72 -2.80
C ASP A 81 10.97 -10.20 -4.18
N GLU A 82 10.73 -10.98 -5.25
CA GLU A 82 11.02 -10.57 -6.62
C GLU A 82 10.09 -9.48 -7.13
N ILE A 83 8.81 -9.54 -6.76
CA ILE A 83 7.82 -8.53 -7.11
C ILE A 83 8.18 -7.20 -6.43
N VAL A 84 8.41 -7.23 -5.11
CA VAL A 84 8.75 -6.03 -4.33
C VAL A 84 10.06 -5.41 -4.82
N ALA A 85 11.07 -6.21 -5.17
CA ALA A 85 12.34 -5.71 -5.70
C ALA A 85 12.20 -4.94 -7.03
N LYS A 86 11.15 -5.21 -7.82
CA LYS A 86 10.86 -4.54 -9.10
C LYS A 86 9.89 -3.36 -8.95
N MET A 87 9.28 -3.19 -7.78
CA MET A 87 8.34 -2.09 -7.54
C MET A 87 9.10 -0.77 -7.40
N PRO A 88 8.53 0.36 -7.84
CA PRO A 88 9.18 1.67 -7.82
C PRO A 88 9.48 2.22 -6.40
N GLY A 89 9.21 1.44 -5.36
CA GLY A 89 9.96 1.45 -4.10
C GLY A 89 10.12 2.82 -3.45
N GLY A 90 9.09 3.25 -2.70
CA GLY A 90 9.23 4.34 -1.73
C GLY A 90 8.04 5.28 -1.73
N GLN A 91 7.37 5.41 -0.58
CA GLN A 91 6.57 6.60 -0.36
C GLN A 91 7.52 7.80 -0.26
N GLU A 92 7.57 8.61 -1.31
CA GLU A 92 8.06 9.98 -1.15
C GLU A 92 7.09 10.74 -0.24
N SER A 93 7.59 11.20 0.91
CA SER A 93 6.77 11.97 1.84
C SER A 93 6.38 13.29 1.22
N ASN A 94 5.08 13.50 1.02
CA ASN A 94 4.56 14.79 0.56
C ASN A 94 4.92 15.92 1.53
N ASN A 95 5.08 15.63 2.83
CA ASN A 95 5.56 16.61 3.81
C ASN A 95 7.02 16.99 3.56
N VAL A 96 7.89 16.03 3.24
CA VAL A 96 9.29 16.32 2.90
C VAL A 96 9.35 17.21 1.65
N LYS A 97 8.63 16.82 0.57
CA LYS A 97 8.54 17.64 -0.66
C LYS A 97 8.01 19.04 -0.41
N PHE A 98 6.99 19.16 0.45
CA PHE A 98 6.43 20.46 0.82
C PHE A 98 7.45 21.30 1.58
N CYS A 99 8.11 20.74 2.61
CA CYS A 99 9.12 21.44 3.39
C CYS A 99 10.30 21.89 2.53
N GLU A 100 10.83 21.03 1.66
CA GLU A 100 11.90 21.38 0.72
C GLU A 100 11.50 22.50 -0.25
N GLY A 101 10.27 22.45 -0.78
CA GLY A 101 9.73 23.50 -1.66
C GLY A 101 9.53 24.82 -0.90
N PHE A 102 9.05 24.75 0.33
CA PHE A 102 8.84 25.90 1.19
C PHE A 102 10.16 26.56 1.58
N GLU A 103 11.18 25.77 1.94
CA GLU A 103 12.51 26.26 2.29
C GLU A 103 13.13 27.06 1.14
N LYS A 104 13.04 26.56 -0.10
CA LYS A 104 13.50 27.29 -1.29
C LYS A 104 12.77 28.61 -1.51
N ILE A 105 11.46 28.67 -1.23
CA ILE A 105 10.70 29.93 -1.33
C ILE A 105 11.19 30.92 -0.27
N VAL A 106 11.40 30.46 0.96
CA VAL A 106 11.87 31.31 2.07
C VAL A 106 13.29 31.83 1.81
N GLU A 107 14.21 30.97 1.36
CA GLU A 107 15.57 31.37 0.97
C GLU A 107 15.52 32.45 -0.13
N GLY A 108 14.64 32.29 -1.13
CA GLY A 108 14.42 33.27 -2.19
C GLY A 108 13.82 34.61 -1.72
N MET A 109 13.30 34.73 -0.50
CA MET A 109 12.83 35.99 0.07
C MET A 109 13.91 36.78 0.81
N PHE A 110 15.00 36.11 1.20
CA PHE A 110 16.12 36.69 1.95
C PHE A 110 17.39 36.90 1.10
N HIS A 111 17.28 36.67 -0.21
CA HIS A 111 18.27 37.00 -1.24
C HIS A 111 17.75 38.12 -2.15
#